data_AF-A0A972E8L2-F1
#
_entry.id   AF-A0A972E8L2-F1
#
_cell.length_a   1.000
_cell.length_b   1.000
_cell.length_c   1.000
_cell.angle_alpha   90.00
_cell.angle_beta   90.00
_cell.angle_gamma   90.00
#
_symmetry.space_group_name_H-M   'P 1'
#
loop_
_entity.id
_entity.type
_entity.pdbx_description
1 polymer ?
#
loop_
_entity_poly.entity_id
_entity_poly.type
_entity_poly.pdbx_seq_one_letter_code
_entity_poly.pdbx_strand_id
1 'polypeptide(L)'
;MQPIKKEHLDKRKDAYLKNDKNTIIRHALNKNSIFAITANADGVKDMDFNFELNIKTMAVTNQKASGRCWIFAATNVVREMIGQTLNLANFEVSQSYLALFDRYEKANYLLEAVIELIEKDYDDRTLTFLLQNGVGDGGQWDMFISLVNKYGFVPKNVYPETATSSATRETGQLINFNIRQFASTAKTLYKQNGLQAVRDEKEKLMDKFYNLLISAYGLIPETFDFEYVDKDGVYHIEKGFTPQSFKEKYVGNRLDDFVSLINAPTKDKPFNQTYTVQYLGNVVGGKEVTHLNVEIERMKQLILAQLKDNRIVWFGSDVAFYGDREEGVWDDQAYDLETPFGLALKMEKGEALDYRASQMNHAMCITGVNVKDGIPNKWKIENSWGNERGKSGYYIMSATWFDRYVYQAVIDKKYLDEKELAALKEKPIMLKPWDPMGSLAD
;
A
#
# COMPACT_ATOMS: atom_id res chain seq x y z
N MET A 1 21.65 -30.30 12.53
CA MET A 1 20.80 -29.69 13.59
C MET A 1 21.29 -30.17 14.95
N GLN A 2 21.33 -29.30 15.96
CA GLN A 2 21.79 -29.65 17.31
C GLN A 2 20.60 -29.62 18.29
N PRO A 3 20.37 -30.66 19.11
CA PRO A 3 19.26 -30.68 20.04
C PRO A 3 19.53 -29.77 21.26
N ILE A 4 18.45 -29.23 21.83
CA ILE A 4 18.52 -28.55 23.14
C ILE A 4 18.73 -29.62 24.21
N LYS A 5 19.81 -29.49 24.98
CA LYS A 5 20.12 -30.40 26.11
C LYS A 5 19.39 -29.94 27.37
N LYS A 6 18.81 -30.89 28.13
CA LYS A 6 18.08 -30.61 29.38
C LYS A 6 18.92 -29.83 30.40
N GLU A 7 20.20 -30.20 30.54
CA GLU A 7 21.15 -29.52 31.42
C GLU A 7 21.33 -28.03 31.10
N HIS A 8 21.14 -27.61 29.84
CA HIS A 8 21.17 -26.19 29.47
C HIS A 8 19.90 -25.46 29.92
N LEU A 9 18.75 -26.13 29.97
CA LEU A 9 17.49 -25.55 30.43
C LEU A 9 17.53 -25.29 31.94
N ASP A 10 18.04 -26.24 32.72
CA ASP A 10 18.14 -26.10 34.19
C ASP A 10 19.06 -24.91 34.55
N LYS A 11 20.24 -24.83 33.91
CA LYS A 11 21.16 -23.68 34.08
C LYS A 11 20.51 -22.34 33.70
N ARG A 12 19.72 -22.30 32.62
CA ARG A 12 19.01 -21.08 32.19
C ARG A 12 17.91 -20.69 33.18
N LYS A 13 17.17 -21.65 33.71
CA LYS A 13 16.14 -21.42 34.74
C LYS A 13 16.75 -20.80 35.99
N ASP A 14 17.86 -21.36 36.47
CA ASP A 14 18.53 -20.85 37.68
C ASP A 14 19.05 -19.42 37.47
N ALA A 15 19.65 -19.13 36.32
CA ALA A 15 20.07 -17.77 35.97
C ALA A 15 18.87 -16.82 35.84
N TYR A 16 17.76 -17.29 35.29
CA TYR A 16 16.52 -16.50 35.15
C TYR A 16 15.96 -16.10 36.52
N LEU A 17 15.84 -17.06 37.45
CA LEU A 17 15.25 -16.85 38.78
C LEU A 17 16.12 -15.99 39.70
N LYS A 18 17.43 -15.91 39.46
CA LYS A 18 18.37 -15.04 40.20
C LYS A 18 18.35 -13.58 39.77
N ASN A 19 17.65 -13.24 38.68
CA ASN A 19 17.59 -11.89 38.15
C ASN A 19 16.24 -11.24 38.47
N ASP A 20 16.23 -10.27 39.38
CA ASP A 20 15.00 -9.60 39.81
C ASP A 20 14.27 -8.89 38.65
N LYS A 21 15.01 -8.38 37.65
CA LYS A 21 14.42 -7.82 36.42
C LYS A 21 13.50 -8.83 35.75
N ASN A 22 13.93 -10.09 35.63
CA ASN A 22 13.14 -11.15 35.01
C ASN A 22 11.87 -11.46 35.83
N THR A 23 11.93 -11.40 37.15
CA THR A 23 10.77 -11.60 38.02
C THR A 23 9.75 -10.46 37.88
N ILE A 24 10.22 -9.21 37.90
CA ILE A 24 9.38 -8.02 37.73
C ILE A 24 8.70 -8.03 36.37
N ILE A 25 9.47 -8.23 35.29
CA ILE A 25 8.95 -8.28 33.93
C ILE A 25 7.94 -9.43 33.77
N ARG A 26 8.21 -10.61 34.35
CA ARG A 26 7.25 -11.72 34.35
C ARG A 26 5.92 -11.37 35.03
N HIS A 27 5.95 -10.65 36.15
CA HIS A 27 4.73 -10.22 36.83
C HIS A 27 3.96 -9.18 35.99
N ALA A 28 4.66 -8.21 35.40
CA ALA A 28 4.05 -7.20 34.54
C ALA A 28 3.38 -7.83 33.29
N LEU A 29 4.08 -8.75 32.61
CA LEU A 29 3.59 -9.45 31.43
C LEU A 29 2.44 -10.44 31.73
N ASN A 30 2.20 -10.80 32.99
CA ASN A 30 1.05 -11.63 33.35
C ASN A 30 -0.30 -10.90 33.13
N LYS A 31 -0.28 -9.56 33.05
CA LYS A 31 -1.48 -8.73 32.88
C LYS A 31 -1.41 -7.74 31.72
N ASN A 32 -0.26 -7.62 31.06
CA ASN A 32 -0.01 -6.62 30.01
C ASN A 32 0.69 -7.23 28.80
N SER A 33 0.56 -6.60 27.63
CA SER A 33 1.36 -6.95 26.46
C SER A 33 2.81 -6.48 26.60
N ILE A 34 3.71 -7.02 25.77
CA ILE A 34 5.11 -6.57 25.70
C ILE A 34 5.18 -5.07 25.43
N PHE A 35 4.53 -4.61 24.35
CA PHE A 35 4.57 -3.20 23.94
C PHE A 35 3.95 -2.25 24.97
N ALA A 36 2.95 -2.68 25.73
CA ALA A 36 2.37 -1.86 26.78
C ALA A 36 3.35 -1.57 27.92
N ILE A 37 4.21 -2.53 28.29
CA ILE A 37 5.20 -2.34 29.37
C ILE A 37 6.54 -1.79 28.88
N THR A 38 6.76 -1.79 27.57
CA THR A 38 7.98 -1.25 26.95
C THR A 38 7.77 0.07 26.23
N ALA A 39 6.56 0.65 26.28
CA ALA A 39 6.29 1.98 25.76
C ALA A 39 7.22 3.01 26.41
N ASN A 40 7.92 3.79 25.58
CA ASN A 40 8.94 4.74 25.98
C ASN A 40 8.46 6.17 25.75
N ALA A 41 7.83 6.76 26.77
CA ALA A 41 7.32 8.12 26.71
C ALA A 41 8.43 9.17 26.45
N ASP A 42 9.64 8.95 26.97
CA ASP A 42 10.76 9.85 26.77
C ASP A 42 11.25 9.85 25.31
N GLY A 43 11.09 8.72 24.61
CA GLY A 43 11.44 8.56 23.21
C GLY A 43 10.54 9.33 22.25
N VAL A 44 9.29 9.59 22.64
CA VAL A 44 8.27 10.26 21.78
C VAL A 44 7.92 11.67 22.22
N LYS A 45 8.66 12.25 23.19
CA LYS A 45 8.38 13.57 23.76
C LYS A 45 8.33 14.73 22.74
N ASP A 46 9.01 14.59 21.62
CA ASP A 46 9.07 15.62 20.57
C ASP A 46 8.04 15.40 19.44
N MET A 47 7.14 14.40 19.61
CA MET A 47 6.12 13.98 18.63
C MET A 47 4.79 14.75 18.77
N ASP A 48 4.86 16.05 19.06
CA ASP A 48 3.67 16.91 19.05
C ASP A 48 3.14 17.14 17.63
N PHE A 49 1.83 17.32 17.47
CA PHE A 49 1.13 17.58 16.20
C PHE A 49 1.30 19.02 15.66
N ASN A 50 2.52 19.54 15.74
CA ASN A 50 2.90 20.86 15.22
C ASN A 50 3.86 20.70 14.04
N PHE A 51 3.54 21.35 12.92
CA PHE A 51 4.29 21.24 11.67
C PHE A 51 4.48 22.62 11.05
N GLU A 52 5.70 22.89 10.59
CA GLU A 52 6.02 24.10 9.82
C GLU A 52 5.21 24.19 8.52
N LEU A 53 5.15 23.09 7.77
CA LEU A 53 4.31 22.96 6.59
C LEU A 53 3.17 21.99 6.91
N ASN A 54 1.94 22.47 6.85
CA ASN A 54 0.74 21.69 7.16
C ASN A 54 -0.34 21.96 6.10
N ILE A 55 -0.50 21.04 5.15
CA ILE A 55 -1.54 21.15 4.13
C ILE A 55 -2.89 20.85 4.79
N LYS A 56 -3.84 21.77 4.63
CA LYS A 56 -5.22 21.55 5.08
C LYS A 56 -5.92 20.62 4.09
N THR A 57 -6.15 19.39 4.52
CA THR A 57 -6.82 18.32 3.79
C THR A 57 -8.27 18.15 4.25
N MET A 58 -9.06 17.41 3.45
CA MET A 58 -10.41 16.98 3.82
C MET A 58 -10.36 15.97 4.97
N ALA A 59 -11.54 15.59 5.49
CA ALA A 59 -11.63 14.59 6.55
C ALA A 59 -11.07 13.23 6.11
N VAL A 60 -10.46 12.51 7.05
CA VAL A 60 -9.87 11.18 6.83
C VAL A 60 -10.91 10.17 6.31
N THR A 61 -10.41 9.15 5.63
CA THR A 61 -11.22 8.06 5.08
C THR A 61 -11.10 6.79 5.94
N ASN A 62 -11.92 5.77 5.65
CA ASN A 62 -11.86 4.49 6.37
C ASN A 62 -12.04 3.29 5.43
N GLN A 63 -10.97 2.51 5.25
CA GLN A 63 -10.95 1.29 4.44
C GLN A 63 -11.60 0.07 5.12
N LYS A 64 -11.82 0.14 6.43
CA LYS A 64 -12.37 -0.93 7.28
C LYS A 64 -11.57 -2.24 7.12
N ALA A 65 -12.25 -3.39 7.07
CA ALA A 65 -11.63 -4.71 7.01
C ALA A 65 -11.28 -5.10 5.56
N SER A 66 -10.47 -4.27 4.90
CA SER A 66 -9.97 -4.50 3.54
C SER A 66 -8.52 -4.01 3.40
N GLY A 67 -7.76 -4.59 2.48
CA GLY A 67 -6.37 -4.20 2.16
C GLY A 67 -6.27 -3.08 1.12
N ARG A 68 -7.27 -2.18 1.05
CA ARG A 68 -7.40 -1.18 -0.02
C ARG A 68 -6.62 0.12 0.22
N CYS A 69 -5.68 0.14 1.17
CA CYS A 69 -4.98 1.37 1.58
C CYS A 69 -4.35 2.15 0.43
N TRP A 70 -3.79 1.45 -0.57
CA TRP A 70 -3.22 2.06 -1.76
C TRP A 70 -4.26 2.83 -2.60
N ILE A 71 -5.47 2.29 -2.76
CA ILE A 71 -6.60 2.97 -3.43
C ILE A 71 -7.05 4.16 -2.60
N PHE A 72 -7.18 4.02 -1.28
CA PHE A 72 -7.58 5.11 -0.40
C PHE A 72 -6.57 6.25 -0.42
N ALA A 73 -5.28 5.96 -0.27
CA ALA A 73 -4.23 6.96 -0.36
C ALA A 73 -4.21 7.61 -1.77
N ALA A 74 -4.37 6.84 -2.86
CA ALA A 74 -4.32 7.41 -4.20
C ALA A 74 -5.56 8.29 -4.50
N THR A 75 -6.73 7.85 -4.05
CA THR A 75 -7.97 8.65 -4.15
C THR A 75 -7.95 9.86 -3.22
N ASN A 76 -7.22 9.83 -2.09
CA ASN A 76 -6.95 11.04 -1.29
C ASN A 76 -6.10 12.04 -2.07
N VAL A 77 -5.08 11.62 -2.81
CA VAL A 77 -4.34 12.52 -3.73
C VAL A 77 -5.29 13.15 -4.76
N VAL A 78 -6.13 12.33 -5.40
CA VAL A 78 -7.08 12.82 -6.42
C VAL A 78 -8.13 13.77 -5.83
N ARG A 79 -8.74 13.44 -4.69
CA ARG A 79 -9.82 14.25 -4.11
C ARG A 79 -9.31 15.64 -3.70
N GLU A 80 -8.06 15.76 -3.26
CA GLU A 80 -7.47 17.06 -2.93
C GLU A 80 -7.23 17.89 -4.20
N MET A 81 -6.81 17.28 -5.32
CA MET A 81 -6.71 17.98 -6.62
C MET A 81 -8.07 18.52 -7.08
N ILE A 82 -9.12 17.69 -6.99
CA ILE A 82 -10.48 18.07 -7.38
C ILE A 82 -11.01 19.14 -6.41
N GLY A 83 -10.80 18.96 -5.11
CA GLY A 83 -11.23 19.88 -4.07
C GLY A 83 -10.59 21.26 -4.16
N GLN A 84 -9.31 21.34 -4.57
CA GLN A 84 -8.65 22.60 -4.87
C GLN A 84 -9.27 23.28 -6.10
N THR A 85 -9.57 22.52 -7.15
CA THR A 85 -10.14 23.03 -8.40
C THR A 85 -11.57 23.55 -8.22
N LEU A 86 -12.38 22.85 -7.44
CA LEU A 86 -13.81 23.12 -7.25
C LEU A 86 -14.14 23.82 -5.92
N ASN A 87 -13.12 24.23 -5.16
CA ASN A 87 -13.27 24.84 -3.85
C ASN A 87 -14.15 24.01 -2.88
N LEU A 88 -13.95 22.68 -2.83
CA LEU A 88 -14.78 21.77 -2.02
C LEU A 88 -14.28 21.67 -0.58
N ALA A 89 -15.23 21.60 0.36
CA ALA A 89 -14.94 21.31 1.77
C ALA A 89 -14.81 19.81 2.04
N ASN A 90 -15.65 19.00 1.39
CA ASN A 90 -15.70 17.55 1.54
C ASN A 90 -16.03 16.91 0.20
N PHE A 91 -15.22 15.93 -0.21
CA PHE A 91 -15.41 15.15 -1.42
C PHE A 91 -14.63 13.85 -1.29
N GLU A 92 -15.18 12.75 -1.79
CA GLU A 92 -14.46 11.49 -1.90
C GLU A 92 -14.70 10.88 -3.28
N VAL A 93 -13.64 10.31 -3.84
CA VAL A 93 -13.74 9.40 -4.99
C VAL A 93 -14.16 8.03 -4.47
N SER A 94 -15.01 7.32 -5.22
CA SER A 94 -15.44 5.97 -4.85
C SER A 94 -14.27 4.98 -4.88
N GLN A 95 -13.88 4.54 -3.69
CA GLN A 95 -12.85 3.51 -3.54
C GLN A 95 -13.40 2.12 -3.89
N SER A 96 -14.68 1.85 -3.62
CA SER A 96 -15.35 0.60 -3.99
C SER A 96 -15.46 0.41 -5.50
N TYR A 97 -15.64 1.48 -6.29
CA TYR A 97 -15.66 1.43 -7.75
C TYR A 97 -14.33 0.90 -8.30
N LEU A 98 -13.22 1.52 -7.89
CA LEU A 98 -11.89 1.10 -8.33
C LEU A 98 -11.51 -0.29 -7.82
N ALA A 99 -11.90 -0.63 -6.58
CA ALA A 99 -11.64 -1.95 -6.00
C ALA A 99 -12.38 -3.09 -6.72
N LEU A 100 -13.57 -2.85 -7.27
CA LEU A 100 -14.27 -3.83 -8.11
C LEU A 100 -13.44 -4.15 -9.35
N PHE A 101 -13.03 -3.11 -10.10
CA PHE A 101 -12.29 -3.31 -11.35
C PHE A 101 -10.92 -3.90 -11.11
N ASP A 102 -10.23 -3.45 -10.07
CA ASP A 102 -8.95 -4.01 -9.67
C ASP A 102 -9.03 -5.51 -9.41
N ARG A 103 -10.04 -5.95 -8.66
CA ARG A 103 -10.23 -7.37 -8.34
C ARG A 103 -10.54 -8.20 -9.57
N TYR A 104 -11.40 -7.67 -10.45
CA TYR A 104 -11.76 -8.33 -11.70
C TYR A 104 -10.54 -8.47 -12.63
N GLU A 105 -9.78 -7.40 -12.78
CA GLU A 105 -8.58 -7.35 -13.63
C GLU A 105 -7.46 -8.23 -13.09
N LYS A 106 -7.18 -8.20 -11.79
CA LYS A 106 -6.21 -9.10 -11.16
C LYS A 106 -6.57 -10.57 -11.32
N ALA A 107 -7.84 -10.92 -11.26
CA ALA A 107 -8.28 -12.29 -11.52
C ALA A 107 -7.94 -12.71 -12.95
N ASN A 108 -8.21 -11.85 -13.93
CA ASN A 108 -7.80 -12.06 -15.32
C ASN A 108 -6.27 -12.16 -15.46
N TYR A 109 -5.53 -11.24 -14.83
CA TYR A 109 -4.06 -11.18 -14.85
C TYR A 109 -3.41 -12.47 -14.33
N LEU A 110 -3.89 -12.96 -13.18
CA LEU A 110 -3.37 -14.19 -12.58
C LEU A 110 -3.75 -15.42 -13.43
N LEU A 111 -4.94 -15.46 -14.03
CA LEU A 111 -5.33 -16.54 -14.93
C LEU A 111 -4.47 -16.56 -16.20
N GLU A 112 -4.13 -15.40 -16.78
CA GLU A 112 -3.18 -15.33 -17.90
C GLU A 112 -1.77 -15.80 -17.48
N ALA A 113 -1.30 -15.42 -16.28
CA ALA A 113 -0.03 -15.92 -15.76
C ALA A 113 -0.02 -17.45 -15.56
N VAL A 114 -1.13 -18.03 -15.10
CA VAL A 114 -1.29 -19.50 -15.01
C VAL A 114 -1.26 -20.15 -16.39
N ILE A 115 -1.88 -19.53 -17.40
CA ILE A 115 -1.85 -20.01 -18.78
C ILE A 115 -0.44 -19.90 -19.38
N GLU A 116 0.30 -18.82 -19.09
CA GLU A 116 1.71 -18.68 -19.49
C GLU A 116 2.59 -19.79 -18.89
N LEU A 117 2.31 -20.16 -17.64
CA LEU A 117 3.05 -21.17 -16.89
C LEU A 117 2.46 -22.59 -17.00
N ILE A 118 1.55 -22.83 -17.95
CA ILE A 118 0.73 -24.05 -18.00
C ILE A 118 1.52 -25.37 -18.09
N GLU A 119 2.73 -25.33 -18.64
CA GLU A 119 3.61 -26.50 -18.76
C GLU A 119 4.43 -26.77 -17.49
N LYS A 120 4.50 -25.82 -16.55
CA LYS A 120 5.22 -25.97 -15.28
C LYS A 120 4.53 -27.01 -14.39
N ASP A 121 5.30 -27.59 -13.48
CA ASP A 121 4.76 -28.47 -12.44
C ASP A 121 4.28 -27.64 -11.25
N TYR A 122 3.43 -28.24 -10.42
CA TYR A 122 2.73 -27.55 -9.34
C TYR A 122 3.68 -26.96 -8.28
N ASP A 123 4.90 -27.46 -8.18
CA ASP A 123 5.96 -27.04 -7.27
C ASP A 123 7.02 -26.13 -7.94
N ASP A 124 6.80 -25.71 -9.19
CA ASP A 124 7.58 -24.62 -9.79
C ASP A 124 7.47 -23.39 -8.89
N ARG A 125 8.63 -22.79 -8.58
CA ARG A 125 8.71 -21.69 -7.61
C ARG A 125 7.85 -20.49 -8.00
N THR A 126 7.78 -20.16 -9.29
CA THR A 126 7.01 -19.02 -9.79
C THR A 126 5.52 -19.33 -9.68
N LEU A 127 5.09 -20.47 -10.21
CA LEU A 127 3.68 -20.88 -10.14
C LEU A 127 3.21 -20.99 -8.68
N THR A 128 4.02 -21.60 -7.80
CA THR A 128 3.75 -21.73 -6.38
C THR A 128 3.58 -20.36 -5.72
N PHE A 129 4.50 -19.41 -5.99
CA PHE A 129 4.42 -18.06 -5.43
C PHE A 129 3.14 -17.34 -5.87
N LEU A 130 2.82 -17.38 -7.17
CA LEU A 130 1.61 -16.75 -7.71
C LEU A 130 0.32 -17.34 -7.12
N LEU A 131 0.26 -18.67 -6.96
CA LEU A 131 -0.91 -19.34 -6.38
C LEU A 131 -1.01 -19.14 -4.85
N GLN A 132 0.12 -19.00 -4.15
CA GLN A 132 0.14 -18.73 -2.71
C GLN A 132 -0.40 -17.33 -2.41
N ASN A 133 0.09 -16.31 -3.11
CA ASN A 133 -0.40 -14.94 -2.94
C ASN A 133 -1.81 -14.75 -3.48
N GLY A 134 -2.08 -15.30 -4.68
CA GLY A 134 -3.38 -15.15 -5.34
C GLY A 134 -3.71 -13.70 -5.69
N VAL A 135 -5.00 -13.43 -5.84
CA VAL A 135 -5.60 -12.09 -5.97
C VAL A 135 -5.81 -11.51 -4.57
N GLY A 136 -4.97 -10.55 -4.20
CA GLY A 136 -5.09 -9.73 -2.99
C GLY A 136 -5.74 -8.36 -3.24
N ASP A 137 -6.08 -7.67 -2.15
CA ASP A 137 -6.61 -6.30 -2.18
C ASP A 137 -5.53 -5.28 -2.55
N GLY A 138 -4.29 -5.54 -2.11
CA GLY A 138 -3.13 -4.66 -2.19
C GLY A 138 -2.63 -4.35 -3.60
N GLY A 139 -1.96 -3.23 -3.81
CA GLY A 139 -1.53 -2.80 -5.14
C GLY A 139 -0.61 -1.59 -5.12
N GLN A 140 -0.14 -1.18 -6.30
CA GLN A 140 0.88 -0.16 -6.49
C GLN A 140 0.33 1.08 -7.20
N TRP A 141 1.07 2.20 -7.19
CA TRP A 141 0.65 3.43 -7.85
C TRP A 141 0.31 3.24 -9.35
N ASP A 142 1.18 2.57 -10.13
CA ASP A 142 0.95 2.39 -11.57
C ASP A 142 -0.24 1.43 -11.88
N MET A 143 -0.56 0.54 -10.95
CA MET A 143 -1.78 -0.27 -11.00
C MET A 143 -3.03 0.61 -10.84
N PHE A 144 -2.96 1.67 -10.03
CA PHE A 144 -4.05 2.63 -9.83
C PHE A 144 -4.21 3.48 -11.09
N ILE A 145 -3.10 3.93 -11.69
CA ILE A 145 -3.11 4.63 -12.98
C ILE A 145 -3.77 3.77 -14.07
N SER A 146 -3.43 2.48 -14.15
CA SER A 146 -4.02 1.57 -15.13
C SER A 146 -5.54 1.47 -14.99
N LEU A 147 -6.05 1.42 -13.77
CA LEU A 147 -7.50 1.40 -13.51
C LEU A 147 -8.16 2.71 -13.89
N VAL A 148 -7.61 3.84 -13.45
CA VAL A 148 -8.16 5.16 -13.73
C VAL A 148 -8.14 5.48 -15.22
N ASN A 149 -7.10 5.08 -15.95
CA ASN A 149 -7.02 5.29 -17.39
C ASN A 149 -8.02 4.40 -18.16
N LYS A 150 -8.28 3.18 -17.70
CA LYS A 150 -9.21 2.25 -18.37
C LYS A 150 -10.68 2.51 -18.02
N TYR A 151 -10.97 2.83 -16.76
CA TYR A 151 -12.34 2.90 -16.23
C TYR A 151 -12.76 4.29 -15.76
N GLY A 152 -11.84 5.24 -15.64
CA GLY A 152 -12.12 6.51 -14.97
C GLY A 152 -12.36 6.31 -13.48
N PHE A 153 -13.13 7.22 -12.88
CA PHE A 153 -13.60 7.09 -11.50
C PHE A 153 -14.89 7.90 -11.31
N VAL A 154 -15.58 7.64 -10.20
CA VAL A 154 -16.84 8.31 -9.85
C VAL A 154 -16.78 8.88 -8.44
N PRO A 155 -17.59 9.90 -8.11
CA PRO A 155 -17.82 10.32 -6.72
C PRO A 155 -18.33 9.19 -5.84
N LYS A 156 -17.97 9.20 -4.56
CA LYS A 156 -18.35 8.14 -3.60
C LYS A 156 -19.86 7.99 -3.41
N ASN A 157 -20.64 9.06 -3.51
CA ASN A 157 -22.10 9.01 -3.43
C ASN A 157 -22.75 8.36 -4.67
N VAL A 158 -22.07 8.34 -5.82
CA VAL A 158 -22.54 7.66 -7.04
C VAL A 158 -22.34 6.15 -6.92
N TYR A 159 -21.24 5.72 -6.30
CA TYR A 159 -20.95 4.30 -6.08
C TYR A 159 -20.45 4.09 -4.64
N PRO A 160 -21.37 3.87 -3.68
CA PRO A 160 -21.03 3.83 -2.26
C PRO A 160 -20.32 2.52 -1.86
N GLU A 161 -19.89 2.47 -0.60
CA GLU A 161 -19.39 1.24 0.01
C GLU A 161 -20.53 0.25 0.27
N THR A 162 -20.26 -1.03 0.11
CA THR A 162 -21.12 -2.14 0.54
C THR A 162 -20.54 -2.83 1.76
N ALA A 163 -21.29 -3.76 2.36
CA ALA A 163 -20.76 -4.62 3.42
C ALA A 163 -19.50 -5.37 2.94
N THR A 164 -19.51 -5.84 1.70
CA THR A 164 -18.44 -6.66 1.14
C THR A 164 -17.23 -5.83 0.67
N SER A 165 -17.43 -4.61 0.15
CA SER A 165 -16.30 -3.73 -0.16
C SER A 165 -15.55 -3.33 1.11
N SER A 166 -16.27 -3.21 2.23
CA SER A 166 -15.74 -2.93 3.56
C SER A 166 -15.22 -4.16 4.33
N ALA A 167 -15.42 -5.37 3.81
CA ALA A 167 -15.00 -6.64 4.40
C ALA A 167 -14.74 -7.70 3.30
N THR A 168 -13.54 -7.66 2.71
CA THR A 168 -13.25 -8.27 1.40
C THR A 168 -12.84 -9.76 1.45
N ARG A 169 -12.70 -10.34 2.65
CA ARG A 169 -12.17 -11.70 2.86
C ARG A 169 -12.95 -12.77 2.09
N GLU A 170 -14.27 -12.73 2.14
CA GLU A 170 -15.12 -13.80 1.59
C GLU A 170 -15.06 -13.83 0.05
N THR A 171 -15.14 -12.66 -0.60
CA THR A 171 -14.99 -12.58 -2.07
C THR A 171 -13.59 -12.98 -2.50
N GLY A 172 -12.56 -12.58 -1.75
CA GLY A 172 -11.17 -12.99 -2.02
C GLY A 172 -10.99 -14.51 -1.91
N GLN A 173 -11.59 -15.16 -0.90
CA GLN A 173 -11.53 -16.61 -0.74
C GLN A 173 -12.17 -17.36 -1.93
N LEU A 174 -13.35 -16.93 -2.36
CA LEU A 174 -14.04 -17.55 -3.49
C LEU A 174 -13.23 -17.43 -4.79
N ILE A 175 -12.72 -16.24 -5.10
CA ILE A 175 -11.91 -16.00 -6.30
C ILE A 175 -10.64 -16.86 -6.28
N ASN A 176 -9.88 -16.78 -5.19
CA ASN A 176 -8.60 -17.49 -5.10
C ASN A 176 -8.75 -19.01 -5.10
N PHE A 177 -9.79 -19.55 -4.48
CA PHE A 177 -10.07 -20.98 -4.55
C PHE A 177 -10.34 -21.44 -5.99
N ASN A 178 -11.18 -20.70 -6.73
CA ASN A 178 -11.52 -21.06 -8.11
C ASN A 178 -10.36 -20.87 -9.08
N ILE A 179 -9.48 -19.87 -8.89
CA ILE A 179 -8.24 -19.74 -9.69
C ILE A 179 -7.32 -20.93 -9.46
N ARG A 180 -7.16 -21.39 -8.21
CA ARG A 180 -6.35 -22.57 -7.90
C ARG A 180 -6.96 -23.85 -8.47
N GLN A 181 -8.29 -23.95 -8.49
CA GLN A 181 -9.00 -25.05 -9.15
C GLN A 181 -8.80 -25.03 -10.67
N PHE A 182 -8.84 -23.85 -11.30
CA PHE A 182 -8.48 -23.70 -12.70
C PHE A 182 -7.04 -24.16 -12.95
N ALA A 183 -6.08 -23.66 -12.17
CA ALA A 183 -4.66 -24.03 -12.30
C ALA A 183 -4.40 -25.54 -12.16
N SER A 184 -5.10 -26.23 -11.24
CA SER A 184 -4.92 -27.67 -11.03
C SER A 184 -5.40 -28.55 -12.19
N THR A 185 -6.29 -28.02 -13.03
CA THR A 185 -6.90 -28.74 -14.16
C THR A 185 -6.42 -28.26 -15.53
N ALA A 186 -5.90 -27.03 -15.61
CA ALA A 186 -5.50 -26.36 -16.86
C ALA A 186 -4.47 -27.17 -17.67
N LYS A 187 -3.43 -27.72 -17.02
CA LYS A 187 -2.39 -28.51 -17.70
C LYS A 187 -2.97 -29.77 -18.36
N THR A 188 -3.91 -30.44 -17.71
CA THR A 188 -4.59 -31.62 -18.26
C THR A 188 -5.49 -31.23 -19.43
N LEU A 189 -6.29 -30.18 -19.27
CA LEU A 189 -7.17 -29.65 -20.31
C LEU A 189 -6.38 -29.22 -21.55
N TYR A 190 -5.24 -28.54 -21.36
CA TYR A 190 -4.33 -28.15 -22.44
C TYR A 190 -3.82 -29.34 -23.24
N LYS A 191 -3.38 -30.41 -22.56
CA LYS A 191 -2.88 -31.62 -23.22
C LYS A 191 -3.97 -32.38 -23.99
N GLN A 192 -5.21 -32.34 -23.53
CA GLN A 192 -6.33 -33.09 -24.11
C GLN A 192 -7.05 -32.33 -25.22
N ASN A 193 -7.22 -31.01 -25.06
CA ASN A 193 -8.12 -30.20 -25.88
C ASN A 193 -7.46 -28.94 -26.46
N GLY A 194 -6.18 -28.69 -26.16
CA GLY A 194 -5.43 -27.54 -26.66
C GLY A 194 -5.69 -26.25 -25.89
N LEU A 195 -4.96 -25.20 -26.28
CA LEU A 195 -4.98 -23.90 -25.60
C LEU A 195 -6.34 -23.21 -25.64
N GLN A 196 -7.08 -23.37 -26.74
CA GLN A 196 -8.40 -22.72 -26.89
C GLN A 196 -9.38 -23.20 -25.81
N ALA A 197 -9.41 -24.50 -25.49
CA ALA A 197 -10.29 -25.02 -24.45
C ALA A 197 -9.97 -24.46 -23.06
N VAL A 198 -8.70 -24.19 -22.78
CA VAL A 198 -8.26 -23.53 -21.53
C VAL A 198 -8.73 -22.08 -21.48
N ARG A 199 -8.62 -21.36 -22.60
CA ARG A 199 -9.12 -19.98 -22.72
C ARG A 199 -10.65 -19.92 -22.57
N ASP A 200 -11.38 -20.86 -23.15
CA ASP A 200 -12.84 -20.93 -23.01
C ASP A 200 -13.25 -21.17 -21.54
N GLU A 201 -12.52 -22.00 -20.80
CA GLU A 201 -12.79 -22.23 -19.37
C GLU A 201 -12.43 -21.02 -18.50
N LYS A 202 -11.35 -20.30 -18.87
CA LYS A 202 -11.01 -19.02 -18.25
C LYS A 202 -12.17 -18.02 -18.40
N GLU A 203 -12.72 -17.85 -19.60
CA GLU A 203 -13.81 -16.87 -19.84
C GLU A 203 -15.07 -17.22 -19.03
N LYS A 204 -15.46 -18.50 -18.95
CA LYS A 204 -16.57 -18.93 -18.06
C LYS A 204 -16.31 -18.60 -16.60
N LEU A 205 -15.05 -18.69 -16.16
CA LEU A 205 -14.67 -18.34 -14.79
C LEU A 205 -14.72 -16.83 -14.58
N MET A 206 -14.28 -16.04 -15.57
CA MET A 206 -14.41 -14.58 -15.56
C MET A 206 -15.87 -14.13 -15.49
N ASP A 207 -16.80 -14.79 -16.20
CA ASP A 207 -18.25 -14.50 -16.08
C ASP A 207 -18.76 -14.72 -14.64
N LYS A 208 -18.32 -15.79 -13.98
CA LYS A 208 -18.66 -16.06 -12.58
C LYS A 208 -18.09 -15.01 -11.63
N PHE A 209 -16.85 -14.56 -11.87
CA PHE A 209 -16.24 -13.50 -11.10
C PHE A 209 -16.94 -12.16 -11.30
N TYR A 210 -17.34 -11.82 -12.53
CA TYR A 210 -18.16 -10.64 -12.80
C TYR A 210 -19.46 -10.67 -11.99
N ASN A 211 -20.21 -11.77 -12.06
CA ASN A 211 -21.47 -11.94 -11.32
C ASN A 211 -21.27 -11.81 -9.81
N LEU A 212 -20.21 -12.43 -9.26
CA LEU A 212 -19.86 -12.31 -7.84
C LEU A 212 -19.57 -10.86 -7.45
N LEU A 213 -18.74 -10.15 -8.21
CA LEU A 213 -18.31 -8.80 -7.88
C LEU A 213 -19.44 -7.77 -8.02
N ILE A 214 -20.24 -7.85 -9.08
CA ILE A 214 -21.40 -6.97 -9.25
C ILE A 214 -22.44 -7.21 -8.14
N SER A 215 -22.66 -8.47 -7.73
CA SER A 215 -23.55 -8.78 -6.61
C SER A 215 -23.01 -8.25 -5.27
N ALA A 216 -21.69 -8.19 -5.11
CA ALA A 216 -21.04 -7.77 -3.87
C ALA A 216 -20.85 -6.25 -3.75
N TYR A 217 -20.62 -5.55 -4.86
CA TYR A 217 -20.27 -4.12 -4.87
C TYR A 217 -21.35 -3.22 -5.46
N GLY A 218 -22.24 -3.75 -6.30
CA GLY A 218 -23.30 -3.00 -6.97
C GLY A 218 -23.15 -2.93 -8.49
N LEU A 219 -24.18 -2.37 -9.16
CA LEU A 219 -24.19 -2.17 -10.60
C LEU A 219 -23.28 -0.99 -10.98
N ILE A 220 -22.43 -1.20 -11.99
CA ILE A 220 -21.51 -0.16 -12.48
C ILE A 220 -22.33 0.98 -13.10
N PRO A 221 -22.12 2.24 -12.68
CA PRO A 221 -22.82 3.38 -13.25
C PRO A 221 -22.30 3.69 -14.66
N GLU A 222 -23.21 3.79 -15.63
CA GLU A 222 -22.88 4.23 -16.99
C GLU A 222 -22.79 5.76 -17.07
N THR A 223 -23.77 6.44 -16.46
CA THR A 223 -23.81 7.90 -16.35
C THR A 223 -24.30 8.33 -14.96
N PHE A 224 -23.93 9.55 -14.56
CA PHE A 224 -24.38 10.18 -13.32
C PHE A 224 -24.35 11.71 -13.43
N ASP A 225 -25.14 12.36 -12.59
CA ASP A 225 -25.07 13.79 -12.36
C ASP A 225 -24.16 14.05 -11.15
N PHE A 226 -23.33 15.10 -11.22
CA PHE A 226 -22.45 15.53 -10.15
C PHE A 226 -22.98 16.82 -9.54
N GLU A 227 -23.54 16.70 -8.35
CA GLU A 227 -24.05 17.80 -7.54
C GLU A 227 -23.12 18.07 -6.35
N TYR A 228 -22.82 19.34 -6.09
CA TYR A 228 -22.01 19.73 -4.94
C TYR A 228 -22.30 21.17 -4.50
N VAL A 229 -21.91 21.47 -3.26
CA VAL A 229 -21.90 22.83 -2.72
C VAL A 229 -20.45 23.19 -2.40
N ASP A 230 -19.98 24.31 -2.95
CA ASP A 230 -18.63 24.79 -2.69
C ASP A 230 -18.50 25.44 -1.29
N LYS A 231 -17.28 25.85 -0.91
CA LYS A 231 -17.04 26.52 0.38
C LYS A 231 -17.72 27.89 0.50
N ASP A 232 -18.14 28.49 -0.59
CA ASP A 232 -18.85 29.78 -0.61
C ASP A 232 -20.37 29.58 -0.46
N GLY A 233 -20.84 28.33 -0.39
CA GLY A 233 -22.23 27.97 -0.22
C GLY A 233 -23.02 27.97 -1.53
N VAL A 234 -22.36 28.01 -2.69
CA VAL A 234 -22.99 27.99 -4.00
C VAL A 234 -23.24 26.55 -4.43
N TYR A 235 -24.47 26.26 -4.86
CA TYR A 235 -24.87 24.97 -5.41
C TYR A 235 -24.47 24.87 -6.88
N HIS A 236 -23.89 23.73 -7.25
CA HIS A 236 -23.49 23.38 -8.60
C HIS A 236 -24.08 22.02 -8.99
N ILE A 237 -24.47 21.89 -10.26
CA ILE A 237 -24.87 20.62 -10.85
C ILE A 237 -24.33 20.51 -12.26
N GLU A 238 -23.74 19.37 -12.55
CA GLU A 238 -23.25 19.01 -13.87
C GLU A 238 -23.75 17.62 -14.24
N LYS A 239 -24.40 17.51 -15.40
CA LYS A 239 -25.21 16.33 -15.73
C LYS A 239 -24.55 15.43 -16.76
N GLY A 240 -24.89 14.14 -16.69
CA GLY A 240 -24.57 13.17 -17.73
C GLY A 240 -23.09 12.81 -17.84
N PHE A 241 -22.34 12.85 -16.73
CA PHE A 241 -20.98 12.33 -16.72
C PHE A 241 -20.97 10.82 -16.86
N THR A 242 -20.14 10.31 -17.76
CA THR A 242 -19.58 8.96 -17.61
C THR A 242 -18.37 8.99 -16.66
N PRO A 243 -17.97 7.87 -16.04
CA PRO A 243 -16.76 7.81 -15.21
C PRO A 243 -15.50 8.35 -15.91
N GLN A 244 -15.37 8.08 -17.21
CA GLN A 244 -14.25 8.56 -18.03
C GLN A 244 -14.32 10.07 -18.27
N SER A 245 -15.49 10.61 -18.62
CA SER A 245 -15.63 12.06 -18.82
C SER A 245 -15.42 12.87 -17.54
N PHE A 246 -15.78 12.30 -16.38
CA PHE A 246 -15.51 12.90 -15.07
C PHE A 246 -14.01 12.94 -14.77
N LYS A 247 -13.31 11.82 -14.98
CA LYS A 247 -11.83 11.76 -14.90
C LYS A 247 -11.18 12.78 -15.82
N GLU A 248 -11.61 12.84 -17.08
CA GLU A 248 -11.01 13.73 -18.07
C GLU A 248 -11.16 15.20 -17.69
N LYS A 249 -12.36 15.61 -17.27
CA LYS A 249 -12.62 17.00 -16.90
C LYS A 249 -11.80 17.46 -15.68
N TYR A 250 -11.74 16.65 -14.63
CA TYR A 250 -11.21 17.10 -13.34
C TYR A 250 -9.77 16.72 -13.07
N VAL A 251 -9.24 15.74 -13.79
CA VAL A 251 -7.87 15.23 -13.59
C VAL A 251 -7.11 15.15 -14.91
N GLY A 252 -7.78 14.82 -16.02
CA GLY A 252 -7.13 14.63 -17.32
C GLY A 252 -6.00 13.60 -17.23
N ASN A 253 -4.86 13.87 -17.87
CA ASN A 253 -3.68 13.01 -17.82
C ASN A 253 -2.68 13.37 -16.72
N ARG A 254 -3.08 14.24 -15.77
CA ARG A 254 -2.19 14.75 -14.72
C ARG A 254 -1.53 13.66 -13.88
N LEU A 255 -2.20 12.52 -13.73
CA LEU A 255 -1.69 11.39 -12.95
C LEU A 255 -0.53 10.67 -13.66
N ASP A 256 -0.40 10.78 -14.98
CA ASP A 256 0.71 10.20 -15.75
C ASP A 256 2.03 10.96 -15.53
N ASP A 257 1.96 12.20 -15.01
CA ASP A 257 3.12 13.01 -14.64
C ASP A 257 3.73 12.62 -13.28
N PHE A 258 3.13 11.64 -12.59
CA PHE A 258 3.70 11.10 -11.35
C PHE A 258 4.57 9.88 -11.63
N VAL A 259 5.58 9.70 -10.78
CA VAL A 259 6.47 8.55 -10.76
C VAL A 259 6.51 7.94 -9.36
N SER A 260 6.58 6.61 -9.30
CA SER A 260 6.90 5.91 -8.06
C SER A 260 8.40 5.95 -7.82
N LEU A 261 8.83 6.61 -6.76
CA LEU A 261 10.18 6.47 -6.23
C LEU A 261 10.21 5.35 -5.20
N ILE A 262 11.29 4.57 -5.17
CA ILE A 262 11.57 3.64 -4.09
C ILE A 262 12.91 3.98 -3.41
N ASN A 263 13.07 3.52 -2.18
CA ASN A 263 14.37 3.45 -1.51
C ASN A 263 14.61 2.01 -1.05
N ALA A 264 15.30 1.26 -1.90
CA ALA A 264 15.71 -0.12 -1.65
C ALA A 264 17.24 -0.19 -1.69
N PRO A 265 17.94 0.04 -0.57
CA PRO A 265 19.41 0.06 -0.51
C PRO A 265 20.01 -1.36 -0.50
N THR A 266 19.56 -2.23 -1.41
CA THR A 266 20.08 -3.58 -1.59
C THR A 266 21.09 -3.61 -2.73
N LYS A 267 22.04 -4.55 -2.67
CA LYS A 267 23.15 -4.61 -3.65
C LYS A 267 22.68 -4.81 -5.10
N ASP A 268 21.56 -5.50 -5.29
CA ASP A 268 20.96 -5.78 -6.61
C ASP A 268 20.18 -4.59 -7.19
N LYS A 269 19.96 -3.52 -6.41
CA LYS A 269 19.19 -2.33 -6.84
C LYS A 269 20.01 -1.04 -6.72
N PRO A 270 21.06 -0.82 -7.55
CA PRO A 270 21.75 0.48 -7.59
C PRO A 270 20.79 1.68 -7.75
N PHE A 271 21.10 2.80 -7.11
CA PHE A 271 20.30 4.02 -7.24
C PHE A 271 20.38 4.65 -8.64
N ASN A 272 19.39 5.48 -8.97
CA ASN A 272 19.18 6.15 -10.26
C ASN A 272 18.96 5.19 -11.43
N GLN A 273 18.28 4.07 -11.15
CA GLN A 273 17.84 3.10 -12.14
C GLN A 273 16.37 2.77 -11.91
N THR A 274 15.69 2.33 -12.95
CA THR A 274 14.30 1.90 -12.91
C THR A 274 14.17 0.39 -12.77
N TYR A 275 13.15 -0.04 -12.03
CA TYR A 275 12.87 -1.44 -11.75
C TYR A 275 11.39 -1.73 -11.96
N THR A 276 11.10 -2.94 -12.41
CA THR A 276 9.76 -3.55 -12.50
C THR A 276 9.82 -4.92 -11.82
N VAL A 277 8.69 -5.48 -11.42
CA VAL A 277 8.62 -6.79 -10.76
C VAL A 277 7.82 -7.75 -11.64
N GLN A 278 8.41 -8.89 -11.96
CA GLN A 278 7.77 -9.88 -12.82
C GLN A 278 6.44 -10.36 -12.22
N TYR A 279 5.37 -10.36 -13.03
CA TYR A 279 3.99 -10.67 -12.64
C TYR A 279 3.35 -9.72 -11.62
N LEU A 280 3.94 -8.57 -11.32
CA LEU A 280 3.27 -7.53 -10.54
C LEU A 280 2.44 -6.63 -11.45
N GLY A 281 1.11 -6.75 -11.36
CA GLY A 281 0.18 -5.96 -12.15
C GLY A 281 -1.27 -6.31 -11.88
N ASN A 282 -2.18 -5.56 -12.49
CA ASN A 282 -3.63 -5.82 -12.44
C ASN A 282 -4.25 -5.84 -13.84
N VAL A 283 -4.07 -4.79 -14.64
CA VAL A 283 -4.66 -4.68 -15.97
C VAL A 283 -3.69 -5.27 -17.01
N VAL A 284 -4.08 -6.35 -17.68
CA VAL A 284 -3.30 -6.92 -18.79
C VAL A 284 -3.21 -5.88 -19.93
N GLY A 285 -1.99 -5.55 -20.35
CA GLY A 285 -1.73 -4.47 -21.32
C GLY A 285 -1.85 -3.06 -20.74
N GLY A 286 -2.05 -2.93 -19.43
CA GLY A 286 -2.00 -1.66 -18.71
C GLY A 286 -0.58 -1.14 -18.52
N LYS A 287 -0.44 -0.11 -17.69
CA LYS A 287 0.86 0.48 -17.35
C LYS A 287 1.67 -0.50 -16.50
N GLU A 288 2.89 -0.80 -16.93
CA GLU A 288 3.84 -1.60 -16.16
C GLU A 288 4.26 -0.84 -14.89
N VAL A 289 4.31 -1.55 -13.76
CA VAL A 289 4.80 -0.98 -12.50
C VAL A 289 6.27 -0.61 -12.64
N THR A 290 6.58 0.67 -12.50
CA THR A 290 7.92 1.20 -12.68
C THR A 290 8.35 2.00 -11.45
N HIS A 291 9.43 1.56 -10.81
CA HIS A 291 10.02 2.20 -9.64
C HIS A 291 11.36 2.81 -9.99
N LEU A 292 11.56 4.10 -9.71
CA LEU A 292 12.88 4.74 -9.74
C LEU A 292 13.53 4.63 -8.36
N ASN A 293 14.64 3.91 -8.23
CA ASN A 293 15.32 3.79 -6.93
C ASN A 293 16.19 5.01 -6.65
N VAL A 294 15.99 5.66 -5.51
CA VAL A 294 16.72 6.87 -5.09
C VAL A 294 17.23 6.74 -3.66
N GLU A 295 18.23 7.55 -3.32
CA GLU A 295 18.70 7.68 -1.94
C GLU A 295 17.60 8.27 -1.04
N ILE A 296 17.59 7.88 0.24
CA ILE A 296 16.51 8.27 1.16
C ILE A 296 16.45 9.78 1.40
N GLU A 297 17.60 10.44 1.45
CA GLU A 297 17.69 11.89 1.58
C GLU A 297 17.16 12.60 0.33
N ARG A 298 17.43 12.05 -0.87
CA ARG A 298 16.85 12.56 -2.12
C ARG A 298 15.33 12.39 -2.14
N MET A 299 14.81 11.26 -1.66
CA MET A 299 13.36 11.05 -1.51
C MET A 299 12.73 12.11 -0.58
N LYS A 300 13.31 12.37 0.60
CA LYS A 300 12.82 13.41 1.53
C LYS A 300 12.82 14.81 0.90
N GLN A 301 13.86 15.16 0.14
CA GLN A 301 13.95 16.44 -0.56
C GLN A 301 12.81 16.62 -1.58
N LEU A 302 12.54 15.57 -2.36
CA LEU A 302 11.47 15.57 -3.37
C LEU A 302 10.08 15.66 -2.74
N ILE A 303 9.85 14.93 -1.64
CA ILE A 303 8.62 15.05 -0.82
C ILE A 303 8.45 16.49 -0.32
N LEU A 304 9.50 17.07 0.27
CA LEU A 304 9.47 18.44 0.79
C LEU A 304 9.16 19.45 -0.33
N ALA A 305 9.75 19.29 -1.52
CA ALA A 305 9.46 20.14 -2.67
C ALA A 305 7.98 20.04 -3.09
N GLN A 306 7.42 18.82 -3.12
CA GLN A 306 6.01 18.62 -3.45
C GLN A 306 5.06 19.22 -2.41
N LEU A 307 5.37 19.08 -1.12
CA LEU A 307 4.58 19.66 -0.04
C LEU A 307 4.60 21.20 -0.06
N LYS A 308 5.73 21.82 -0.40
CA LYS A 308 5.86 23.28 -0.58
C LYS A 308 4.96 23.83 -1.68
N ASP A 309 4.67 23.01 -2.68
CA ASP A 309 3.72 23.32 -3.76
C ASP A 309 2.26 22.96 -3.38
N ASN A 310 1.97 22.79 -2.08
CA ASN A 310 0.64 22.49 -1.53
C ASN A 310 0.00 21.21 -2.13
N ARG A 311 0.83 20.20 -2.38
CA ARG A 311 0.43 18.88 -2.90
C ARG A 311 0.83 17.80 -1.92
N ILE A 312 -0.14 16.98 -1.52
CA ILE A 312 0.11 15.83 -0.64
C ILE A 312 0.88 14.73 -1.38
N VAL A 313 1.49 13.81 -0.65
CA VAL A 313 2.33 12.73 -1.23
C VAL A 313 1.81 11.38 -0.83
N TRP A 314 1.40 10.55 -1.79
CA TRP A 314 1.18 9.13 -1.56
C TRP A 314 2.53 8.48 -1.22
N PHE A 315 2.56 7.64 -0.19
CA PHE A 315 3.76 6.90 0.18
C PHE A 315 3.40 5.52 0.73
N GLY A 316 4.38 4.62 0.70
CA GLY A 316 4.24 3.29 1.25
C GLY A 316 5.38 2.92 2.19
N SER A 317 5.02 2.24 3.27
CA SER A 317 5.90 1.93 4.39
C SER A 317 5.58 0.59 5.04
N ASP A 318 6.42 0.16 5.98
CA ASP A 318 6.14 -0.95 6.88
C ASP A 318 5.62 -0.46 8.23
N VAL A 319 4.29 -0.47 8.41
CA VAL A 319 3.64 0.03 9.64
C VAL A 319 3.56 -1.01 10.78
N ALA A 320 4.24 -2.16 10.64
CA ALA A 320 4.28 -3.19 11.67
C ALA A 320 5.27 -2.86 12.79
N PHE A 321 6.22 -1.96 12.54
CA PHE A 321 7.31 -1.64 13.45
C PHE A 321 7.10 -0.32 14.18
N TYR A 322 7.30 -0.36 15.50
CA TYR A 322 7.40 0.82 16.36
C TYR A 322 6.25 1.85 16.22
N GLY A 323 5.03 1.35 16.01
CA GLY A 323 3.84 2.19 15.86
C GLY A 323 2.90 2.10 17.05
N ASP A 324 2.67 3.23 17.72
CA ASP A 324 1.53 3.41 18.61
C ASP A 324 0.31 3.82 17.77
N ARG A 325 -0.60 2.85 17.57
CA ARG A 325 -1.78 3.08 16.73
C ARG A 325 -2.87 3.89 17.42
N GLU A 326 -2.87 3.94 18.75
CA GLU A 326 -3.88 4.66 19.53
C GLU A 326 -3.52 6.14 19.57
N GLU A 327 -2.28 6.47 19.96
CA GLU A 327 -1.78 7.86 20.00
C GLU A 327 -1.42 8.40 18.61
N GLY A 328 -1.18 7.50 17.65
CA GLY A 328 -0.92 7.84 16.26
C GLY A 328 0.52 8.25 15.98
N VAL A 329 1.48 7.54 16.57
CA VAL A 329 2.91 7.87 16.52
C VAL A 329 3.70 6.68 15.98
N TRP A 330 4.49 6.91 14.93
CA TRP A 330 5.53 6.00 14.46
C TRP A 330 6.91 6.60 14.73
N ASP A 331 7.61 6.04 15.69
CA ASP A 331 8.95 6.50 16.09
C ASP A 331 9.80 5.29 16.48
N ASP A 332 11.02 5.16 15.95
CA ASP A 332 11.89 4.02 16.25
C ASP A 332 12.40 3.98 17.70
N GLN A 333 12.05 4.97 18.52
CA GLN A 333 12.24 5.03 19.97
C GLN A 333 10.95 4.85 20.77
N ALA A 334 9.79 4.61 20.15
CA ALA A 334 8.50 4.45 20.83
C ALA A 334 8.46 3.27 21.81
N TYR A 335 9.32 2.26 21.62
CA TYR A 335 9.38 1.09 22.49
C TYR A 335 10.83 0.68 22.81
N ASP A 336 11.12 0.44 24.09
CA ASP A 336 12.41 -0.08 24.57
C ASP A 336 12.32 -1.58 24.87
N LEU A 337 12.62 -2.41 23.87
CA LEU A 337 12.68 -3.86 24.00
C LEU A 337 14.06 -4.36 24.49
N GLU A 338 15.08 -3.50 24.41
CA GLU A 338 16.48 -3.85 24.67
C GLU A 338 16.75 -3.89 26.18
N THR A 339 16.26 -2.91 26.95
CA THR A 339 16.41 -2.88 28.41
C THR A 339 15.80 -4.11 29.10
N PRO A 340 14.51 -4.47 28.87
CA PRO A 340 13.89 -5.61 29.54
C PRO A 340 14.40 -6.96 29.03
N PHE A 341 14.52 -7.13 27.70
CA PHE A 341 14.72 -8.46 27.10
C PHE A 341 16.10 -8.66 26.47
N GLY A 342 16.88 -7.61 26.27
CA GLY A 342 18.11 -7.67 25.46
C GLY A 342 17.83 -7.95 23.99
N LEU A 343 16.62 -7.63 23.51
CA LEU A 343 16.18 -7.84 22.14
C LEU A 343 15.93 -6.49 21.48
N ALA A 344 16.68 -6.17 20.43
CA ALA A 344 16.46 -4.98 19.62
C ALA A 344 15.92 -5.37 18.24
N LEU A 345 14.97 -4.60 17.69
CA LEU A 345 14.50 -4.75 16.31
C LEU A 345 15.30 -3.84 15.38
N LYS A 346 16.63 -3.99 15.42
CA LYS A 346 17.60 -3.17 14.67
C LYS A 346 18.23 -4.03 13.57
N MET A 347 17.97 -3.65 12.33
CA MET A 347 18.64 -4.16 11.13
C MET A 347 18.89 -2.99 10.17
N GLU A 348 19.95 -3.06 9.39
CA GLU A 348 20.12 -2.12 8.27
C GLU A 348 19.01 -2.34 7.24
N LYS A 349 18.51 -1.26 6.63
CA LYS A 349 17.31 -1.32 5.78
C LYS A 349 17.44 -2.31 4.61
N GLY A 350 18.62 -2.35 3.98
CA GLY A 350 18.91 -3.29 2.90
C GLY A 350 18.90 -4.74 3.39
N GLU A 351 19.49 -5.02 4.56
CA GLU A 351 19.47 -6.36 5.16
C GLU A 351 18.05 -6.77 5.57
N ALA A 352 17.26 -5.82 6.09
CA ALA A 352 15.86 -6.10 6.44
C ALA A 352 15.03 -6.54 5.23
N LEU A 353 15.28 -5.94 4.05
CA LEU A 353 14.68 -6.36 2.78
C LEU A 353 15.21 -7.74 2.34
N ASP A 354 16.53 -7.92 2.30
CA ASP A 354 17.18 -9.14 1.83
C ASP A 354 16.82 -10.37 2.67
N TYR A 355 16.68 -10.20 3.98
CA TYR A 355 16.40 -11.26 4.95
C TYR A 355 14.94 -11.31 5.41
N ARG A 356 14.03 -10.63 4.70
CA ARG A 356 12.56 -10.72 4.90
C ARG A 356 12.11 -10.28 6.29
N ALA A 357 12.85 -9.36 6.91
CA ALA A 357 12.48 -8.77 8.19
C ALA A 357 11.51 -7.59 8.01
N SER A 358 11.58 -6.89 6.88
CA SER A 358 10.68 -5.77 6.59
C SER A 358 10.44 -5.62 5.10
N GLN A 359 9.26 -5.12 4.74
CA GLN A 359 8.86 -4.72 3.39
C GLN A 359 7.60 -3.84 3.49
N MET A 360 7.28 -3.12 2.42
CA MET A 360 6.10 -2.27 2.39
C MET A 360 4.81 -3.07 2.58
N ASN A 361 3.99 -2.67 3.56
CA ASN A 361 2.71 -3.35 3.85
C ASN A 361 1.51 -2.40 3.94
N HIS A 362 1.72 -1.08 3.88
CA HIS A 362 0.62 -0.12 3.95
C HIS A 362 0.96 1.18 3.24
N ALA A 363 -0.04 1.77 2.57
CA ALA A 363 0.05 3.04 1.89
C ALA A 363 -0.80 4.12 2.58
N MET A 364 -0.27 5.33 2.64
CA MET A 364 -0.88 6.49 3.30
C MET A 364 -0.52 7.77 2.53
N CYS A 365 -0.88 8.95 3.07
CA CYS A 365 -0.49 10.23 2.49
C CYS A 365 0.33 11.08 3.47
N ILE A 366 1.44 11.65 3.04
CA ILE A 366 2.14 12.71 3.76
C ILE A 366 1.43 14.03 3.44
N THR A 367 1.01 14.74 4.49
CA THR A 367 0.23 16.00 4.40
C THR A 367 0.93 17.18 5.07
N GLY A 368 2.09 16.94 5.69
CA GLY A 368 2.84 17.99 6.35
C GLY A 368 4.20 17.51 6.81
N VAL A 369 5.05 18.48 7.17
CA VAL A 369 6.42 18.25 7.60
C VAL A 369 6.82 19.36 8.55
N ASN A 370 7.54 18.99 9.61
CA ASN A 370 8.26 19.94 10.42
C ASN A 370 9.73 19.95 10.01
N VAL A 371 10.28 21.13 9.78
CA VAL A 371 11.69 21.32 9.44
C VAL A 371 12.36 22.02 10.63
N LYS A 372 13.49 21.49 11.09
CA LYS A 372 14.28 22.07 12.18
C LYS A 372 15.69 22.27 11.66
N ASP A 373 16.18 23.51 11.71
CA ASP A 373 17.51 23.89 11.19
C ASP A 373 17.73 23.47 9.72
N GLY A 374 16.66 23.55 8.91
CA GLY A 374 16.68 23.16 7.50
C GLY A 374 16.52 21.66 7.24
N ILE A 375 16.39 20.83 8.27
CA ILE A 375 16.29 19.37 8.16
C ILE A 375 14.90 18.88 8.60
N PRO A 376 14.18 18.11 7.76
CA PRO A 376 12.93 17.47 8.17
C PRO A 376 13.13 16.54 9.38
N ASN A 377 12.38 16.75 10.46
CA ASN A 377 12.52 15.93 11.68
C ASN A 377 11.28 15.07 11.99
N LYS A 378 10.08 15.45 11.50
CA LYS A 378 8.86 14.65 11.60
C LYS A 378 7.86 15.00 10.50
N TRP A 379 6.99 14.05 10.17
CA TRP A 379 6.07 14.11 9.05
C TRP A 379 4.65 13.83 9.51
N LYS A 380 3.69 14.61 9.01
CA LYS A 380 2.26 14.41 9.26
C LYS A 380 1.70 13.45 8.21
N ILE A 381 1.00 12.44 8.68
CA ILE A 381 0.41 11.39 7.85
C ILE A 381 -1.11 11.45 7.94
N GLU A 382 -1.78 11.42 6.80
CA GLU A 382 -3.19 11.06 6.70
C GLU A 382 -3.30 9.55 6.47
N ASN A 383 -4.01 8.86 7.36
CA ASN A 383 -4.29 7.43 7.26
C ASN A 383 -5.75 7.19 6.82
N SER A 384 -6.07 5.94 6.48
CA SER A 384 -7.38 5.50 5.99
C SER A 384 -8.06 4.51 6.93
N TRP A 385 -7.93 4.71 8.25
CA TRP A 385 -8.55 3.85 9.29
C TRP A 385 -9.66 4.54 10.07
N GLY A 386 -10.22 5.63 9.54
CA GLY A 386 -11.22 6.45 10.21
C GLY A 386 -10.60 7.44 11.20
N ASN A 387 -11.47 8.15 11.93
CA ASN A 387 -11.10 9.29 12.78
C ASN A 387 -11.04 8.97 14.28
N GLU A 388 -11.25 7.71 14.67
CA GLU A 388 -11.30 7.30 16.08
C GLU A 388 -9.92 7.17 16.73
N ARG A 389 -8.87 6.98 15.93
CA ARG A 389 -7.49 6.75 16.39
C ARG A 389 -6.53 7.85 15.94
N GLY A 390 -5.38 7.94 16.61
CA GLY A 390 -4.43 9.01 16.41
C GLY A 390 -5.07 10.38 16.63
N LYS A 391 -4.60 11.40 15.91
CA LYS A 391 -5.20 12.72 15.95
C LYS A 391 -6.29 12.85 14.90
N SER A 392 -7.48 12.30 15.18
CA SER A 392 -8.61 12.29 14.24
C SER A 392 -8.28 11.59 12.92
N GLY A 393 -7.58 10.45 13.01
CA GLY A 393 -7.11 9.65 11.87
C GLY A 393 -5.80 10.10 11.24
N TYR A 394 -5.23 11.21 11.73
CA TYR A 394 -3.87 11.62 11.37
C TYR A 394 -2.84 11.02 12.32
N TYR A 395 -1.68 10.75 11.77
CA TYR A 395 -0.53 10.14 12.45
C TYR A 395 0.72 11.03 12.27
N ILE A 396 1.76 10.78 13.07
CA ILE A 396 3.08 11.36 12.89
C ILE A 396 4.10 10.24 12.73
N MET A 397 5.05 10.42 11.82
CA MET A 397 6.28 9.63 11.83
C MET A 397 7.51 10.50 12.06
N SER A 398 8.48 10.00 12.83
CA SER A 398 9.77 10.65 13.00
C SER A 398 10.65 10.48 11.75
N ALA A 399 11.65 11.34 11.57
CA ALA A 399 12.58 11.23 10.46
C ALA A 399 13.40 9.92 10.50
N THR A 400 13.75 9.43 11.69
CA THR A 400 14.49 8.17 11.84
C THR A 400 13.62 6.95 11.51
N TRP A 401 12.33 6.98 11.89
CA TRP A 401 11.38 5.96 11.46
C TRP A 401 11.18 5.98 9.94
N PHE A 402 11.04 7.17 9.35
CA PHE A 402 10.98 7.36 7.90
C PHE A 402 12.15 6.65 7.21
N ASP A 403 13.37 6.88 7.69
CA ASP A 403 14.57 6.33 7.09
C ASP A 403 14.57 4.82 7.02
N ARG A 404 14.08 4.17 8.07
CA ARG A 404 14.07 2.71 8.19
C ARG A 404 12.91 2.07 7.44
N TYR A 405 11.71 2.64 7.52
CA TYR A 405 10.48 1.93 7.19
C TYR A 405 9.65 2.54 6.05
N VAL A 406 10.00 3.72 5.52
CA VAL A 406 9.39 4.24 4.28
C VAL A 406 10.15 3.71 3.08
N TYR A 407 9.45 3.01 2.18
CA TYR A 407 10.06 2.37 1.02
C TYR A 407 9.71 3.03 -0.29
N GLN A 408 8.58 3.73 -0.37
CA GLN A 408 8.06 4.28 -1.62
C GLN A 408 7.42 5.64 -1.40
N ALA A 409 7.58 6.54 -2.37
CA ALA A 409 6.87 7.82 -2.43
C ALA A 409 6.55 8.17 -3.88
N VAL A 410 5.36 8.73 -4.12
CA VAL A 410 4.91 9.11 -5.46
C VAL A 410 5.09 10.61 -5.66
N ILE A 411 5.94 10.97 -6.62
CA ILE A 411 6.41 12.33 -6.83
C ILE A 411 6.08 12.79 -8.25
N ASP A 412 5.69 14.04 -8.39
CA ASP A 412 5.56 14.70 -9.69
C ASP A 412 6.93 14.81 -10.38
N LYS A 413 7.00 14.32 -11.62
CA LYS A 413 8.23 14.29 -12.43
C LYS A 413 8.91 15.65 -12.55
N LYS A 414 8.18 16.76 -12.41
CA LYS A 414 8.76 18.11 -12.50
C LYS A 414 9.81 18.42 -11.42
N TYR A 415 9.85 17.65 -10.32
CA TYR A 415 10.85 17.84 -9.26
C TYR A 415 12.12 17.01 -9.46
N LEU A 416 12.10 16.08 -10.42
CA LEU A 416 13.24 15.22 -10.72
C LEU A 416 14.31 16.00 -11.50
N ASP A 417 15.56 15.61 -11.31
CA ASP A 417 16.67 16.11 -12.11
C ASP A 417 16.77 15.43 -13.48
N GLU A 418 17.67 15.91 -14.34
CA GLU A 418 17.83 15.37 -15.69
C GLU A 418 18.25 13.90 -15.72
N LYS A 419 19.04 13.45 -14.73
CA LYS A 419 19.52 12.07 -14.64
C LYS A 419 18.39 11.14 -14.24
N GLU A 420 17.59 11.54 -13.25
CA GLU A 420 16.39 10.83 -12.81
C GLU A 420 15.38 10.73 -13.96
N LEU A 421 15.12 11.83 -14.69
CA LEU A 421 14.25 11.86 -15.87
C LEU A 421 14.77 10.99 -17.02
N ALA A 422 16.09 10.92 -17.22
CA ALA A 422 16.70 10.05 -18.22
C ALA A 422 16.50 8.57 -17.86
N ALA A 423 16.68 8.18 -16.59
CA ALA A 423 16.47 6.81 -16.11
C ALA A 423 15.03 6.32 -16.37
N LEU A 424 14.03 7.21 -16.29
CA LEU A 424 12.63 6.89 -16.61
C LEU A 424 12.36 6.54 -18.08
N LYS A 425 13.29 6.85 -18.99
CA LYS A 425 13.18 6.53 -20.42
C LYS A 425 13.85 5.19 -20.75
N GLU A 426 14.64 4.65 -19.83
CA GLU A 426 15.29 3.36 -20.00
C GLU A 426 14.33 2.21 -19.71
N LYS A 427 14.59 1.04 -20.30
CA LYS A 427 13.82 -0.16 -19.99
C LYS A 427 14.09 -0.57 -18.53
N PRO A 428 13.07 -0.70 -17.67
CA PRO A 428 13.27 -1.05 -16.28
C PRO A 428 13.88 -2.44 -16.12
N ILE A 429 14.69 -2.59 -15.08
CA ILE A 429 15.30 -3.86 -14.70
C ILE A 429 14.22 -4.76 -14.09
N MET A 430 14.06 -5.95 -14.67
CA MET A 430 13.07 -6.93 -14.24
C MET A 430 13.53 -7.69 -12.98
N LEU A 431 12.85 -7.46 -11.87
CA LEU A 431 13.02 -8.16 -10.60
C LEU A 431 12.18 -9.44 -10.57
N LYS A 432 12.53 -10.34 -9.66
CA LYS A 432 11.83 -11.63 -9.48
C LYS A 432 10.45 -11.41 -8.85
N PRO A 433 9.48 -12.32 -9.06
CA PRO A 433 8.11 -12.14 -8.54
C PRO A 433 8.03 -11.93 -7.02
N TRP A 434 8.94 -12.57 -6.27
CA TRP A 434 9.04 -12.51 -4.81
C TRP A 434 9.99 -11.42 -4.29
N ASP A 435 10.28 -10.41 -5.10
CA ASP A 435 11.04 -9.25 -4.63
C ASP A 435 10.20 -8.43 -3.63
N PRO A 436 10.78 -7.98 -2.49
CA PRO A 436 10.02 -7.24 -1.48
C PRO A 436 9.46 -5.90 -1.99
N MET A 437 10.00 -5.33 -3.09
CA MET A 437 9.46 -4.12 -3.70
C MET A 437 8.17 -4.35 -4.49
N GLY A 438 7.72 -5.60 -4.65
CA GLY A 438 6.40 -5.90 -5.20
C GLY A 438 5.26 -5.84 -4.19
N SER A 439 5.57 -5.88 -2.88
CA SER A 439 4.56 -5.98 -1.82
C SER A 439 3.86 -4.65 -1.52
N LEU A 440 2.54 -4.66 -1.33
CA LEU A 440 1.79 -3.57 -0.69
C LEU A 440 0.43 -4.07 -0.20
N ALA A 441 0.25 -4.16 1.13
CA ALA A 441 -1.02 -4.52 1.80
C ALA A 441 -1.64 -5.86 1.39
N ASP A 442 -0.91 -6.94 1.70
CA ASP A 442 -1.42 -8.32 1.70
C ASP A 442 -1.99 -8.75 3.07
#